data_AF-A0A9P4SBV7-F1
#
_entry.id   AF-A0A9P4SBV7-F1
#
_cell.length_a   1.000
_cell.length_b   1.000
_cell.length_c   1.000
_cell.angle_alpha   90.00
_cell.angle_beta   90.00
_cell.angle_gamma   90.00
#
_symmetry.space_group_name_H-M   'P 1'
#
loop_
_entity.id
_entity.type
_entity.pdbx_description
1 polymer ?
#
loop_
_entity_poly.entity_id
_entity_poly.type
_entity_poly.pdbx_seq_one_letter_code
_entity_poly.pdbx_strand_id
1 'polypeptide(L)'
;MTEAELAATFIPSLYKPPSLLPIARHKDALLYLIETFPVVIVVGQTGSGKTTQIPQYLEQAGWCSEGKTIAVTQPRRVAATTVAARVAEEMRCKLGQEV
;
A
#
# COMPACT_ATOMS: atom_id res chain seq x y z
N MET A 1 21.48 5.91 16.41
CA MET A 1 20.36 5.02 16.78
C MET A 1 20.63 3.68 16.13
N THR A 2 20.98 2.69 16.95
CA THR A 2 21.34 1.34 16.50
C THR A 2 20.06 0.55 16.17
N GLU A 3 20.14 -0.44 15.28
CA GLU A 3 19.02 -1.34 14.93
C GLU A 3 18.33 -1.98 16.15
N ALA A 4 19.06 -2.08 17.28
CA ALA A 4 18.56 -2.58 18.55
C ALA A 4 17.47 -1.70 19.20
N GLU A 5 17.46 -0.39 18.96
CA GLU A 5 16.46 0.53 19.56
C GLU A 5 15.11 0.48 18.80
N LEU A 6 15.11 0.19 17.49
CA LEU A 6 13.87 0.04 16.72
C LEU A 6 13.07 -1.21 17.13
N ALA A 7 13.77 -2.30 17.49
CA ALA A 7 13.15 -3.54 17.92
C ALA A 7 12.36 -3.39 19.24
N ALA A 8 12.75 -2.47 20.11
CA ALA A 8 12.08 -2.22 21.39
C ALA A 8 10.70 -1.56 21.24
N THR A 9 10.41 -0.95 20.08
CA THR A 9 9.13 -0.25 19.83
C THR A 9 8.16 -1.07 18.98
N PHE A 10 8.62 -2.17 18.38
CA PHE A 10 7.76 -3.06 17.61
C PHE A 10 6.99 -3.98 18.55
N ILE A 11 5.70 -3.66 18.77
CA ILE A 11 4.78 -4.53 19.51
C ILE A 11 4.08 -5.45 18.49
N PRO A 12 4.45 -6.74 18.40
CA PRO A 12 3.96 -7.62 17.34
C PRO A 12 2.43 -7.79 17.33
N SER A 13 1.78 -7.67 18.50
CA SER A 13 0.33 -7.75 18.63
C SER A 13 -0.42 -6.53 18.08
N LEU A 14 0.25 -5.40 17.88
CA LEU A 14 -0.33 -4.20 17.24
C LEU A 14 -0.10 -4.18 15.73
N TYR A 15 0.84 -4.99 15.24
CA TYR A 15 1.08 -5.14 13.81
C TYR A 15 -0.01 -6.03 13.20
N LYS A 16 -0.85 -5.45 12.35
CA LYS A 16 -1.77 -6.20 11.51
C LYS A 16 -1.11 -6.48 10.16
N PRO A 17 -0.78 -7.75 9.83
CA PRO A 17 -0.21 -8.09 8.54
C PRO A 17 -1.12 -7.65 7.39
N PRO A 18 -0.55 -7.20 6.26
CA PRO A 18 -1.32 -6.85 5.06
C PRO A 18 -2.32 -7.93 4.62
N SER A 19 -1.96 -9.20 4.78
CA SER A 19 -2.82 -10.36 4.47
C SER A 19 -4.09 -10.45 5.32
N LEU A 20 -4.14 -9.81 6.48
CA LEU A 20 -5.32 -9.77 7.36
C LEU A 20 -6.20 -8.52 7.11
N LEU A 21 -5.81 -7.62 6.21
CA LEU A 21 -6.64 -6.46 5.86
C LEU A 21 -7.85 -6.90 5.03
N PRO A 22 -9.05 -6.32 5.25
CA PRO A 22 -10.26 -6.70 4.52
C PRO A 22 -10.14 -6.68 2.99
N ILE A 23 -9.26 -5.83 2.44
CA ILE A 23 -9.03 -5.75 1.00
C ILE A 23 -8.27 -6.95 0.42
N ALA A 24 -7.51 -7.69 1.23
CA ALA A 24 -6.66 -8.79 0.76
C ALA A 24 -7.48 -9.90 0.07
N ARG A 25 -8.67 -10.23 0.61
CA ARG A 25 -9.58 -11.23 0.02
C ARG A 25 -10.16 -10.81 -1.35
N HIS A 26 -10.00 -9.55 -1.73
CA HIS A 26 -10.51 -8.99 -2.97
C HIS A 26 -9.41 -8.71 -3.99
N LYS A 27 -8.15 -9.10 -3.73
CA LYS A 27 -6.99 -8.81 -4.59
C LYS A 27 -7.24 -9.20 -6.05
N ASP A 28 -7.57 -10.46 -6.30
CA ASP A 28 -7.69 -10.96 -7.68
C ASP A 28 -8.87 -10.34 -8.43
N ALA A 29 -10.00 -10.15 -7.74
CA ALA A 29 -11.16 -9.46 -8.29
C ALA A 29 -10.85 -7.99 -8.62
N LEU A 30 -10.08 -7.29 -7.78
CA LEU A 30 -9.65 -5.92 -8.04
C LEU A 30 -8.74 -5.85 -9.27
N LEU A 31 -7.74 -6.73 -9.36
CA LEU A 31 -6.83 -6.76 -10.51
C LEU A 31 -7.60 -7.04 -11.80
N TYR A 32 -8.49 -8.04 -11.81
CA TYR A 32 -9.35 -8.32 -12.96
C TYR A 32 -10.17 -7.10 -13.40
N LEU A 33 -10.82 -6.40 -12.45
CA LEU A 33 -11.63 -5.23 -12.77
C LEU A 33 -10.79 -4.07 -13.33
N ILE A 34 -9.62 -3.82 -12.76
CA ILE A 34 -8.74 -2.71 -13.17
C ILE A 34 -8.15 -2.99 -14.56
N GLU A 35 -7.85 -4.25 -14.90
CA GLU A 35 -7.41 -4.62 -16.26
C GLU A 35 -8.54 -4.56 -17.29
N THR A 36 -9.77 -4.85 -16.87
CA THR A 36 -10.92 -4.91 -17.79
C THR A 36 -11.51 -3.52 -18.06
N PHE A 37 -11.51 -2.64 -17.06
CA PHE A 37 -12.22 -1.37 -17.11
C PHE A 37 -11.26 -0.19 -16.92
N PRO A 38 -11.26 0.81 -17.81
CA PRO A 38 -10.42 2.01 -17.68
C PRO A 38 -10.67 2.81 -16.39
N VAL A 39 -11.87 2.68 -15.80
CA VAL A 39 -12.27 3.35 -14.56
C VAL A 39 -12.97 2.35 -13.65
N VAL A 40 -12.45 2.22 -12.43
CA VAL A 40 -13.03 1.35 -11.39
C VAL A 40 -13.29 2.18 -10.12
N ILE A 41 -14.52 2.10 -9.60
CA ILE A 41 -14.90 2.75 -8.35
C ILE A 41 -14.81 1.72 -7.21
N VAL A 42 -13.84 1.90 -6.31
CA VAL A 42 -13.64 1.01 -5.16
C VAL A 42 -14.20 1.63 -3.89
N VAL A 43 -15.22 1.00 -3.33
CA VAL A 43 -15.86 1.44 -2.07
C VAL A 43 -15.46 0.51 -0.92
N GLY A 44 -15.10 1.08 0.22
CA GLY A 44 -14.84 0.32 1.43
C GLY A 44 -14.61 1.23 2.63
N GLN A 45 -14.81 0.73 3.85
CA GLN A 45 -14.64 1.50 5.08
C GLN A 45 -13.19 1.96 5.29
N THR A 46 -12.98 3.04 6.04
CA THR A 46 -11.64 3.47 6.49
C THR A 46 -10.96 2.35 7.26
N GLY A 47 -9.65 2.15 7.06
CA GLY A 47 -8.91 1.05 7.68
C GLY A 47 -9.02 -0.30 6.95
N SER A 48 -9.77 -0.38 5.84
CA SER A 48 -9.87 -1.61 5.04
C SER A 48 -8.59 -1.97 4.26
N GLY A 49 -7.62 -1.06 4.17
CA GLY A 49 -6.36 -1.24 3.45
C GLY A 49 -6.31 -0.66 2.03
N LYS A 50 -7.34 0.09 1.57
CA LYS A 50 -7.39 0.62 0.18
C LYS A 50 -6.14 1.37 -0.24
N THR A 51 -5.81 2.44 0.49
CA THR A 51 -4.74 3.36 0.09
C THR A 51 -3.35 2.75 0.22
N THR A 52 -3.14 1.77 1.11
CA THR A 52 -1.84 1.14 1.29
C THR A 52 -1.65 -0.06 0.36
N GLN A 53 -2.70 -0.85 0.08
CA GLN A 53 -2.55 -2.15 -0.59
C GLN A 53 -2.81 -2.13 -2.08
N ILE A 54 -3.78 -1.35 -2.58
CA ILE A 54 -4.10 -1.33 -4.02
C ILE A 54 -2.87 -0.97 -4.88
N PRO A 55 -2.08 0.07 -4.55
CA PRO A 55 -0.89 0.42 -5.34
C PRO A 55 0.14 -0.71 -5.37
N GLN A 56 0.34 -1.41 -4.24
CA GLN A 56 1.26 -2.55 -4.15
C GLN A 56 0.77 -3.74 -5.00
N TYR A 57 -0.53 -4.00 -5.06
CA TYR A 57 -1.07 -5.07 -5.92
C TYR A 57 -0.87 -4.77 -7.40
N LEU A 58 -1.05 -3.51 -7.79
CA LEU A 58 -0.83 -3.06 -9.18
C LEU A 58 0.65 -3.12 -9.55
N GLU A 59 1.55 -2.67 -8.66
CA GLU A 59 3.00 -2.78 -8.86
C GLU A 59 3.41 -4.25 -9.04
N GLN A 60 2.95 -5.15 -8.16
CA GLN A 60 3.19 -6.59 -8.26
C GLN A 60 2.60 -7.22 -9.53
N ALA A 61 1.54 -6.65 -10.07
CA ALA A 61 0.92 -7.06 -11.34
C ALA A 61 1.64 -6.47 -12.57
N GLY A 62 2.70 -5.68 -12.37
CA GLY A 62 3.54 -5.14 -13.45
C GLY A 62 3.07 -3.79 -14.00
N TRP A 63 2.16 -3.07 -13.33
CA TRP A 63 1.65 -1.77 -13.80
C TRP A 63 2.70 -0.65 -13.83
N CYS A 64 3.78 -0.79 -13.05
CA CYS A 64 4.92 0.12 -13.09
C CYS A 64 6.01 -0.30 -14.10
N SER A 65 5.77 -1.32 -14.93
CA SER A 65 6.71 -1.72 -15.99
C SER A 65 6.87 -0.62 -17.04
N GLU A 66 7.97 -0.67 -17.79
CA GLU A 66 8.24 0.27 -18.91
C GLU A 66 8.36 1.74 -18.47
N GLY A 67 8.76 1.99 -17.22
CA GLY A 67 8.92 3.34 -16.67
C GLY A 67 7.60 4.03 -16.31
N LYS A 68 6.48 3.28 -16.26
CA LYS A 68 5.19 3.78 -15.78
C LYS A 68 5.20 3.91 -14.25
N THR A 69 4.37 4.80 -13.73
CA THR A 69 4.25 5.04 -12.28
C THR A 69 2.78 5.07 -11.86
N ILE A 70 2.53 4.65 -10.62
CA ILE A 70 1.20 4.71 -10.00
C ILE A 70 1.13 5.95 -9.12
N ALA A 71 0.17 6.83 -9.40
CA ALA A 71 -0.06 8.02 -8.60
C ALA A 71 -1.18 7.77 -7.56
N VAL A 72 -0.86 7.97 -6.28
CA VAL A 72 -1.84 7.89 -5.18
C VAL A 72 -2.08 9.29 -4.63
N THR A 73 -3.25 9.86 -4.92
CA THR A 73 -3.61 11.19 -4.43
C THR A 73 -4.28 11.10 -3.05
N GLN A 74 -3.95 12.04 -2.17
CA GLN A 74 -4.59 12.20 -0.86
C GLN A 74 -4.93 13.67 -0.65
N PRO A 75 -6.15 14.00 -0.20
CA PRO A 75 -6.56 15.40 -0.02
C PRO A 75 -5.83 16.11 1.14
N ARG A 76 -5.17 15.35 2.02
CA ARG A 76 -4.44 15.88 3.18
C ARG A 76 -2.96 15.52 3.07
N ARG A 77 -2.09 16.52 3.22
CA ARG A 77 -0.63 16.34 3.22
C ARG A 77 -0.16 15.25 4.18
N VAL A 78 -0.67 15.26 5.41
CA VAL A 78 -0.31 14.27 6.44
C VAL A 78 -0.68 12.85 6.01
N ALA A 79 -1.82 12.66 5.36
CA ALA A 79 -2.22 11.35 4.86
C ALA A 79 -1.28 10.87 3.74
N ALA A 80 -0.89 11.75 2.80
CA ALA A 80 0.08 11.42 1.75
C ALA A 80 1.42 10.97 2.34
N THR A 81 1.99 11.77 3.25
CA THR A 81 3.31 11.48 3.84
C THR A 81 3.30 10.22 4.70
N THR A 82 2.25 10.00 5.48
CA THR A 82 2.14 8.81 6.35
C THR A 82 1.89 7.54 5.54
N VAL A 83 1.07 7.60 4.48
CA VAL A 83 0.87 6.45 3.59
C VAL A 83 2.16 6.09 2.88
N ALA A 84 2.89 7.06 2.31
CA ALA A 84 4.15 6.79 1.62
C ALA A 84 5.17 6.13 2.57
N ALA A 85 5.36 6.68 3.77
CA ALA A 85 6.25 6.10 4.77
C ALA A 85 5.83 4.67 5.16
N ARG A 86 4.52 4.42 5.31
CA ARG A 86 4.00 3.09 5.64
C ARG A 86 4.19 2.09 4.51
N VAL A 87 3.94 2.47 3.27
CA VAL A 87 4.11 1.60 2.11
C VAL A 87 5.59 1.29 1.90
N ALA A 88 6.49 2.27 2.08
CA ALA A 88 7.92 2.03 2.04
C ALA A 88 8.38 1.01 3.11
N GLU A 89 7.85 1.10 4.33
CA GLU A 89 8.09 0.10 5.39
C GLU A 89 7.59 -1.30 4.98
N GLU A 90 6.38 -1.41 4.45
CA GLU A 90 5.79 -2.69 4.01
C GLU A 90 6.57 -3.31 2.83
N MET A 91 7.04 -2.49 1.90
CA MET A 91 7.86 -2.91 0.75
C MET A 91 9.34 -3.08 1.08
N ARG A 92 9.75 -2.77 2.32
CA ARG A 92 11.15 -2.79 2.78
C ARG A 92 12.09 -1.96 1.90
N CYS A 93 11.62 -0.80 1.45
CA CYS A 93 12.40 0.13 0.65
C CYS A 93 12.65 1.44 1.40
N LYS A 94 13.55 2.27 0.87
CA LYS A 94 13.82 3.59 1.43
C LYS A 94 12.79 4.58 0.87
N LEU A 95 12.09 5.28 1.75
CA LEU A 95 11.16 6.34 1.37
C LEU A 95 11.84 7.37 0.43
N GLY A 96 11.19 7.69 -0.68
CA GLY A 96 11.69 8.60 -1.72
C GLY A 96 12.50 7.92 -2.83
N GLN A 97 12.56 6.58 -2.85
CA GLN A 97 13.12 5.79 -3.96
C GLN A 97 11.99 5.14 -4.77
N GLU A 98 11.63 3.91 -4.46
CA GLU A 98 10.55 3.17 -5.13
C GLU A 98 9.15 3.71 -4.77
N VAL A 99 9.02 4.40 -3.63
CA VAL A 99 7.78 4.94 -3.06
C VAL A 99 7.93 6.42 -2.73
#